data_AF-A0AAP0X918-F1
#
_entry.id   AF-A0AAP0X918-F1
#
_cell.length_a   1.000
_cell.length_b   1.000
_cell.length_c   1.000
_cell.angle_alpha   90.00
_cell.angle_beta   90.00
_cell.angle_gamma   90.00
#
_symmetry.space_group_name_H-M   'P 1'
#
loop_
_entity.id
_entity.type
_entity.pdbx_description
1 polymer ?
#
loop_
_entity_poly.entity_id
_entity_poly.type
_entity_poly.pdbx_seq_one_letter_code
_entity_poly.pdbx_strand_id
1 'polypeptide(L)'
;MSPTSLTLYAYQVGFGDCFLLRFNYPGAVRRHVLIDFGSMGMPKGVAQGQRLLAIAEDIKAKCAGKLDAVVATHRHADHISGFATNRAGTASGDVIRSLAPELVLQPWTEQLELAEDASAPEQPGLFGARSMAQTLKSMNALASAVVKLLDQGKHGLSEELTRRLGFIGEDNISNASAVNNLASMGTRNAYAFFGSEDVLAELLPGVRTHILGPPTVEQSASIRKQRSRDPAEFWHLHRQLLDAQVNPPDDDPGPFADYPAMRGSKLPMSSRWIARRVREARGEQLLQIVTALDKQMNNTSLILLFEVAGKKLLFPGDAQIENWSYALSHPDIRQLLADVDLYKVGHHGSLNATPKSLWGGFNKRGKAGTAQRLTSVLSTMPGKHGNPEAGTEVPRRPLLEALGKESELHSTDGLEPGALYEELEFSF
;
A
#
# COMPACT_ATOMS: atom_id res chain seq x y z
N MET A 1 11.34 -23.06 -20.14
CA MET A 1 9.89 -23.25 -20.33
C MET A 1 9.25 -21.88 -20.17
N SER A 2 8.25 -21.54 -20.98
CA SER A 2 7.56 -20.24 -20.86
C SER A 2 6.05 -20.49 -20.69
N PRO A 3 5.31 -19.57 -20.03
CA PRO A 3 3.86 -19.65 -19.94
C PRO A 3 3.21 -19.59 -21.34
N THR A 4 2.09 -20.30 -21.51
CA THR A 4 1.22 -20.26 -22.70
C THR A 4 0.05 -19.30 -22.52
N SER A 5 -0.34 -19.03 -21.28
CA SER A 5 -1.31 -17.99 -20.96
C SER A 5 -1.14 -17.52 -19.51
N LEU A 6 -1.75 -16.38 -19.21
CA LEU A 6 -1.91 -15.84 -17.87
C LEU A 6 -3.39 -15.62 -17.61
N THR A 7 -3.85 -16.00 -16.43
CA THR A 7 -5.15 -15.59 -15.91
C THR A 7 -4.95 -14.64 -14.73
N LEU A 8 -5.60 -13.49 -14.74
CA LEU A 8 -5.68 -12.56 -13.61
C LEU A 8 -7.06 -12.66 -12.98
N TYR A 9 -7.10 -12.89 -11.66
CA TYR A 9 -8.28 -12.79 -10.84
C TYR A 9 -8.21 -11.52 -10.00
N ALA A 10 -9.07 -10.54 -10.26
CA ALA A 10 -9.19 -9.33 -9.47
C ALA A 10 -10.35 -9.49 -8.47
N TYR A 11 -10.02 -9.63 -7.18
CA TYR A 11 -11.01 -9.94 -6.14
C TYR A 11 -11.67 -8.69 -5.58
N GLN A 12 -12.98 -8.74 -5.43
CA GLN A 12 -13.76 -7.70 -4.77
C GLN A 12 -13.64 -7.83 -3.25
N VAL A 13 -12.72 -7.07 -2.68
CA VAL A 13 -12.43 -6.96 -1.24
C VAL A 13 -13.01 -5.68 -0.62
N GLY A 14 -13.90 -4.99 -1.33
CA GLY A 14 -14.42 -3.68 -0.93
C GLY A 14 -13.39 -2.59 -1.21
N PHE A 15 -12.98 -1.83 -0.20
CA PHE A 15 -11.90 -0.83 -0.35
C PHE A 15 -10.56 -1.48 -0.01
N GLY A 16 -9.81 -1.89 -1.03
CA GLY A 16 -8.52 -2.55 -0.91
C GLY A 16 -8.17 -3.38 -2.15
N ASP A 17 -7.00 -4.01 -2.12
CA ASP A 17 -6.47 -4.77 -3.24
C ASP A 17 -6.31 -6.26 -2.94
N CYS A 18 -6.61 -7.09 -3.95
CA CYS A 18 -6.31 -8.50 -3.94
C CYS A 18 -6.35 -9.08 -5.37
N PHE A 19 -5.20 -9.58 -5.83
CA PHE A 19 -5.05 -10.11 -7.19
C PHE A 19 -4.34 -11.46 -7.19
N LEU A 20 -4.91 -12.46 -7.85
CA LEU A 20 -4.22 -13.72 -8.10
C LEU A 20 -3.83 -13.82 -9.57
N LEU A 21 -2.53 -13.91 -9.84
CA LEU A 21 -1.98 -14.20 -11.16
C LEU A 21 -1.72 -15.69 -11.27
N ARG A 22 -2.28 -16.33 -12.29
CA ARG A 22 -2.03 -17.74 -12.63
C ARG A 22 -1.33 -17.82 -13.98
N PHE A 23 -0.05 -18.20 -13.96
CA PHE A 23 0.72 -18.50 -15.15
C PHE A 23 0.52 -19.97 -15.53
N ASN A 24 -0.05 -20.22 -16.72
CA ASN A 24 -0.28 -21.55 -17.24
C ASN A 24 0.89 -21.97 -18.13
N TYR A 25 1.45 -23.14 -17.88
CA TYR A 25 2.56 -23.72 -18.63
C TYR A 25 2.12 -24.99 -19.38
N PRO A 26 2.87 -25.40 -20.41
CA PRO A 26 2.65 -26.70 -21.05
C PRO A 26 2.64 -27.85 -20.04
N GLY A 27 1.85 -28.89 -20.30
CA GLY A 27 1.73 -30.05 -19.39
C GLY A 27 0.85 -29.79 -18.16
N ALA A 28 -0.08 -28.83 -18.24
CA ALA A 28 -1.02 -28.47 -17.18
C ALA A 28 -0.36 -27.97 -15.87
N VAL A 29 0.90 -27.54 -15.95
CA VAL A 29 1.61 -26.92 -14.83
C VAL A 29 1.09 -25.49 -14.66
N ARG A 30 0.81 -25.08 -13.42
CA ARG A 30 0.31 -23.75 -13.07
C ARG A 30 1.18 -23.17 -11.98
N ARG A 31 1.51 -21.89 -12.09
CA ARG A 31 2.21 -21.12 -11.05
C ARG A 31 1.37 -19.93 -10.62
N HIS A 32 1.29 -19.67 -9.33
CA HIS A 32 0.40 -18.67 -8.75
C HIS A 32 1.17 -17.61 -7.97
N VAL A 33 0.85 -16.34 -8.23
CA VAL A 33 1.34 -15.19 -7.47
C VAL A 33 0.14 -14.43 -6.92
N LEU A 34 0.03 -14.34 -5.61
CA LEU A 34 -0.95 -13.49 -4.93
C LEU A 34 -0.32 -12.12 -4.68
N ILE A 35 -0.88 -11.07 -5.24
CA ILE A 35 -0.45 -9.68 -5.03
C ILE A 35 -1.52 -8.98 -4.20
N ASP A 36 -1.12 -8.59 -2.98
CA ASP A 36 -1.95 -8.04 -1.93
C ASP A 36 -3.16 -8.91 -1.57
N PHE A 37 -3.65 -8.69 -0.36
CA PHE A 37 -4.88 -9.26 0.15
C PHE A 37 -5.34 -8.46 1.37
N GLY A 38 -6.07 -7.38 1.13
CA GLY A 38 -6.50 -6.49 2.19
C GLY A 38 -7.84 -5.82 1.95
N SER A 39 -8.37 -5.22 3.00
CA SER A 39 -9.60 -4.43 2.98
C SER A 39 -9.66 -3.48 4.17
N MET A 40 -10.11 -2.26 3.91
CA MET A 40 -10.45 -1.24 4.90
C MET A 40 -11.91 -0.83 4.87
N GLY A 41 -12.72 -1.45 4.00
CA GLY A 41 -14.13 -1.13 3.90
C GLY A 41 -14.86 -2.15 3.06
N MET A 42 -16.12 -2.38 3.40
CA MET A 42 -17.01 -3.27 2.65
C MET A 42 -18.31 -2.55 2.30
N PRO A 43 -18.99 -2.98 1.22
CA PRO A 43 -20.36 -2.57 0.98
C PRO A 43 -21.27 -2.88 2.19
N LYS A 44 -22.31 -2.07 2.38
CA LYS A 44 -23.25 -2.27 3.50
C LYS A 44 -23.85 -3.68 3.46
N GLY A 45 -23.88 -4.34 4.62
CA GLY A 45 -24.43 -5.69 4.76
C GLY A 45 -23.44 -6.82 4.43
N VAL A 46 -22.23 -6.51 3.95
CA VAL A 46 -21.17 -7.51 3.72
C VAL A 46 -20.26 -7.58 4.95
N ALA A 47 -20.18 -8.75 5.58
CA ALA A 47 -19.27 -8.98 6.69
C ALA A 47 -17.84 -9.18 6.18
N GLN A 48 -16.94 -8.24 6.48
CA GLN A 48 -15.55 -8.23 5.98
C GLN A 48 -14.80 -9.54 6.23
N GLY A 49 -14.82 -10.05 7.46
CA GLY A 49 -14.13 -11.31 7.80
C GLY A 49 -14.64 -12.51 7.01
N GLN A 50 -15.96 -12.62 6.80
CA GLN A 50 -16.55 -13.70 5.99
C GLN A 50 -16.20 -13.55 4.51
N ARG A 51 -16.19 -12.31 4.00
CA ARG A 51 -15.82 -12.01 2.62
C ARG A 51 -14.37 -12.36 2.33
N LEU A 52 -13.45 -11.92 3.18
CA LEU A 52 -12.02 -12.25 3.05
C LEU A 52 -11.80 -13.76 3.18
N LEU A 53 -12.47 -14.44 4.11
CA LEU A 53 -12.37 -15.90 4.22
C LEU A 53 -12.86 -16.61 2.94
N ALA A 54 -13.99 -16.19 2.38
CA ALA A 54 -14.50 -16.76 1.12
C ALA A 54 -13.51 -16.57 -0.05
N ILE A 55 -12.85 -15.41 -0.12
CA ILE A 55 -11.81 -15.13 -1.11
C ILE A 55 -10.58 -16.02 -0.88
N ALA A 56 -10.13 -16.19 0.37
CA ALA A 56 -9.00 -17.05 0.69
C ALA A 56 -9.25 -18.52 0.31
N GLU A 57 -10.46 -19.03 0.55
CA GLU A 57 -10.85 -20.39 0.15
C GLU A 57 -10.93 -20.55 -1.37
N ASP A 58 -11.41 -19.53 -2.08
CA ASP A 58 -11.42 -19.52 -3.54
C ASP A 58 -9.99 -19.50 -4.14
N ILE A 59 -9.09 -18.69 -3.57
CA ILE A 59 -7.66 -18.68 -3.92
C ILE A 59 -7.06 -20.07 -3.68
N LYS A 60 -7.34 -20.68 -2.52
CA LYS A 60 -6.85 -22.02 -2.19
C LYS A 60 -7.34 -23.08 -3.17
N ALA A 61 -8.61 -23.02 -3.57
CA ALA A 61 -9.15 -23.92 -4.59
C ALA A 61 -8.44 -23.77 -5.94
N LYS A 62 -8.16 -22.52 -6.37
CA LYS A 62 -7.44 -22.23 -7.62
C LYS A 62 -5.98 -22.71 -7.59
N CYS A 63 -5.32 -22.56 -6.45
CA CYS A 63 -3.93 -22.94 -6.25
C CYS A 63 -3.71 -24.46 -6.15
N ALA A 64 -4.77 -25.26 -5.99
CA ALA A 64 -4.70 -26.71 -5.84
C ALA A 64 -3.67 -27.18 -4.80
N GLY A 65 -3.53 -26.42 -3.70
CA GLY A 65 -2.64 -26.74 -2.58
C GLY A 65 -1.23 -26.14 -2.61
N LYS A 66 -0.85 -25.39 -3.65
CA LYS A 66 0.44 -24.66 -3.66
C LYS A 66 0.31 -23.24 -4.20
N LEU A 67 0.78 -22.27 -3.41
CA LEU A 67 1.00 -20.89 -3.82
C LEU A 67 2.51 -20.69 -4.04
N ASP A 68 2.94 -20.16 -5.19
CA ASP A 68 4.37 -20.02 -5.46
C ASP A 68 4.93 -18.75 -4.80
N ALA A 69 4.20 -17.64 -4.92
CA ALA A 69 4.60 -16.40 -4.26
C ALA A 69 3.42 -15.60 -3.70
N VAL A 70 3.69 -14.89 -2.61
CA VAL A 70 2.89 -13.77 -2.10
C VAL A 70 3.71 -12.51 -2.28
N VAL A 71 3.09 -11.45 -2.79
CA VAL A 71 3.63 -10.10 -2.82
C VAL A 71 2.74 -9.24 -1.93
N ALA A 72 3.31 -8.61 -0.91
CA ALA A 72 2.66 -7.52 -0.20
C ALA A 72 3.34 -6.22 -0.61
N THR A 73 2.62 -5.36 -1.32
CA THR A 73 3.19 -4.16 -1.93
C THR A 73 3.65 -3.17 -0.87
N HIS A 74 2.89 -3.03 0.23
CA HIS A 74 3.22 -2.29 1.44
C HIS A 74 2.26 -2.69 2.57
N ARG A 75 2.41 -2.10 3.76
CA ARG A 75 1.78 -2.58 5.00
C ARG A 75 0.39 -2.04 5.37
N HIS A 76 -0.25 -1.21 4.54
CA HIS A 76 -1.60 -0.73 4.89
C HIS A 76 -2.63 -1.87 4.89
N ALA A 77 -3.67 -1.74 5.72
CA ALA A 77 -4.65 -2.80 5.95
C ALA A 77 -5.47 -3.14 4.71
N ASP A 78 -5.69 -2.17 3.83
CA ASP A 78 -6.31 -2.36 2.52
C ASP A 78 -5.45 -3.19 1.55
N HIS A 79 -4.20 -3.50 1.93
CA HIS A 79 -3.30 -4.41 1.20
C HIS A 79 -2.96 -5.69 1.97
N ILE A 80 -2.94 -5.68 3.31
CA ILE A 80 -2.48 -6.86 4.07
C ILE A 80 -3.45 -7.41 5.12
N SER A 81 -4.59 -6.76 5.40
CA SER A 81 -5.46 -7.21 6.50
C SER A 81 -6.03 -8.63 6.30
N GLY A 82 -6.15 -9.09 5.06
CA GLY A 82 -6.55 -10.46 4.71
C GLY A 82 -5.52 -11.51 5.11
N PHE A 83 -4.26 -11.13 5.36
CA PHE A 83 -3.23 -12.01 5.92
C PHE A 83 -3.28 -12.11 7.46
N ALA A 84 -4.21 -11.44 8.15
CA ALA A 84 -4.34 -11.62 9.59
C ALA A 84 -4.74 -13.07 9.96
N THR A 85 -4.15 -13.60 11.03
CA THR A 85 -4.39 -14.93 11.58
C THR A 85 -5.21 -14.87 12.86
N ASN A 86 -5.80 -15.99 13.25
CA ASN A 86 -6.43 -16.11 14.57
C ASN A 86 -5.94 -17.35 15.32
N ARG A 87 -6.17 -17.40 16.63
CA ARG A 87 -5.76 -18.56 17.45
C ARG A 87 -6.44 -19.88 17.07
N ALA A 88 -7.57 -19.81 16.39
CA ALA A 88 -8.30 -20.99 15.95
C ALA A 88 -7.75 -21.58 14.62
N GLY A 89 -6.85 -20.87 13.93
CA GLY A 89 -6.31 -21.29 12.63
C GLY A 89 -7.35 -21.23 11.50
N THR A 90 -8.38 -20.36 11.64
CA THR A 90 -9.52 -20.29 10.70
C THR A 90 -9.66 -18.94 10.01
N ALA A 91 -8.76 -17.99 10.25
CA ALA A 91 -8.82 -16.71 9.57
C ALA A 91 -8.35 -16.85 8.10
N SER A 92 -8.65 -15.84 7.28
CA SER A 92 -8.20 -15.80 5.89
C SER A 92 -6.68 -15.93 5.76
N GLY A 93 -5.91 -15.33 6.67
CA GLY A 93 -4.45 -15.45 6.69
C GLY A 93 -3.95 -16.85 7.03
N ASP A 94 -4.70 -17.63 7.82
CA ASP A 94 -4.39 -19.03 8.12
C ASP A 94 -4.62 -19.90 6.88
N VAL A 95 -5.69 -19.64 6.12
CA VAL A 95 -5.99 -20.32 4.86
C VAL A 95 -4.88 -20.08 3.84
N ILE A 96 -4.45 -18.82 3.65
CA ILE A 96 -3.35 -18.52 2.72
C ILE A 96 -2.03 -19.14 3.20
N ARG A 97 -1.71 -19.08 4.50
CA ARG A 97 -0.53 -19.75 5.06
C ARG A 97 -0.53 -21.26 4.77
N SER A 98 -1.70 -21.90 4.80
CA SER A 98 -1.83 -23.34 4.53
C SER A 98 -1.42 -23.75 3.11
N LEU A 99 -1.33 -22.80 2.17
CA LEU A 99 -0.83 -23.03 0.81
C LEU A 99 0.70 -23.09 0.72
N ALA A 100 1.40 -22.93 1.86
CA ALA A 100 2.85 -22.96 2.00
C ALA A 100 3.58 -22.16 0.91
N PRO A 101 3.41 -20.81 0.88
CA PRO A 101 4.08 -19.98 -0.12
C PRO A 101 5.58 -20.20 -0.15
N GLU A 102 6.13 -20.38 -1.35
CA GLU A 102 7.58 -20.57 -1.49
C GLU A 102 8.30 -19.25 -1.19
N LEU A 103 7.83 -18.14 -1.78
CA LEU A 103 8.35 -16.79 -1.55
C LEU A 103 7.28 -15.85 -0.97
N VAL A 104 7.67 -15.03 -0.01
CA VAL A 104 6.99 -13.77 0.30
C VAL A 104 7.90 -12.59 -0.09
N LEU A 105 7.43 -11.74 -1.00
CA LEU A 105 8.13 -10.55 -1.47
C LEU A 105 7.47 -9.30 -0.86
N GLN A 106 8.29 -8.48 -0.22
CA GLN A 106 7.88 -7.23 0.42
C GLN A 106 8.83 -6.09 0.01
N PRO A 107 8.44 -4.82 0.15
CA PRO A 107 9.39 -3.73 -0.01
C PRO A 107 10.45 -3.77 1.09
N TRP A 108 11.63 -3.24 0.79
CA TRP A 108 12.78 -3.29 1.68
C TRP A 108 12.53 -2.67 3.07
N THR A 109 11.55 -1.77 3.17
CA THR A 109 11.14 -1.10 4.40
C THR A 109 10.40 -2.00 5.41
N GLU A 110 9.98 -3.19 5.00
CA GLU A 110 9.22 -4.14 5.85
C GLU A 110 10.10 -5.18 6.53
N GLN A 111 11.42 -5.15 6.31
CA GLN A 111 12.33 -6.08 6.96
C GLN A 111 12.39 -5.79 8.48
N LEU A 112 11.94 -6.75 9.29
CA LEU A 112 11.75 -6.58 10.74
C LEU A 112 13.05 -6.35 11.52
N GLU A 113 14.15 -6.94 11.06
CA GLU A 113 15.46 -6.87 11.71
C GLU A 113 16.35 -5.75 11.17
N LEU A 114 15.82 -4.80 10.39
CA LEU A 114 16.60 -3.65 9.94
C LEU A 114 17.20 -2.92 11.14
N ALA A 115 18.53 -2.79 11.15
CA ALA A 115 19.20 -1.87 12.05
C ALA A 115 18.57 -0.47 11.97
N GLU A 116 18.51 0.25 13.09
CA GLU A 116 17.85 1.57 13.17
C GLU A 116 18.43 2.60 12.17
N ASP A 117 19.63 2.34 11.64
CA ASP A 117 20.37 3.14 10.67
C ASP A 117 20.41 2.57 9.24
N ALA A 118 19.69 1.49 8.94
CA ALA A 118 19.68 0.84 7.63
C ALA A 118 19.11 1.75 6.53
N SER A 119 19.85 1.86 5.41
CA SER A 119 19.49 2.64 4.22
C SER A 119 19.10 1.78 3.02
N ALA A 120 19.22 0.46 3.15
CA ALA A 120 18.91 -0.61 2.21
C ALA A 120 18.68 -1.93 3.02
N PRO A 121 18.21 -3.05 2.41
CA PRO A 121 18.16 -4.34 3.11
C PRO A 121 19.53 -4.75 3.66
N GLU A 122 19.58 -5.58 4.71
CA GLU A 122 20.85 -6.08 5.24
C GLU A 122 21.60 -6.94 4.21
N GLN A 123 22.64 -6.36 3.61
CA GLN A 123 23.72 -7.02 2.87
C GLN A 123 25.04 -6.57 3.51
N PRO A 124 26.05 -7.45 3.67
CA PRO A 124 27.31 -7.08 4.32
C PRO A 124 28.09 -6.09 3.44
N GLY A 125 28.08 -4.80 3.80
CA GLY A 125 29.16 -3.88 3.41
C GLY A 125 28.81 -2.57 2.70
N LEU A 126 27.74 -1.84 3.04
CA LEU A 126 27.57 -0.45 2.59
C LEU A 126 27.07 0.47 3.71
N PHE A 127 27.81 1.56 3.97
CA PHE A 127 27.63 2.47 5.12
C PHE A 127 26.67 3.66 4.82
N GLY A 128 25.74 3.94 5.77
CA GLY A 128 25.09 5.25 6.06
C GLY A 128 23.67 5.48 5.49
N ALA A 129 22.66 6.09 6.15
CA ALA A 129 22.44 6.53 7.53
C ALA A 129 20.92 6.74 7.84
N ARG A 130 20.50 6.47 9.09
CA ARG A 130 19.50 7.09 10.02
C ARG A 130 18.02 7.40 9.65
N SER A 131 17.55 7.35 8.41
CA SER A 131 16.34 8.14 8.06
C SER A 131 14.99 7.43 7.97
N MET A 132 14.87 6.10 7.84
CA MET A 132 13.57 5.46 7.49
C MET A 132 13.09 4.41 8.52
N ALA A 133 13.99 3.55 9.01
CA ALA A 133 13.66 2.59 10.09
C ALA A 133 13.28 3.31 11.40
N GLN A 134 14.00 4.39 11.75
CA GLN A 134 13.65 5.26 12.87
C GLN A 134 12.29 5.94 12.65
N THR A 135 11.97 6.36 11.42
CA THR A 135 10.64 6.91 11.08
C THR A 135 9.54 5.88 11.29
N LEU A 136 9.70 4.63 10.85
CA LEU A 136 8.70 3.56 11.04
C LEU A 136 8.50 3.18 12.52
N LYS A 137 9.56 3.16 13.32
CA LYS A 137 9.46 2.91 14.78
C LYS A 137 8.83 4.10 15.52
N SER A 138 9.23 5.32 15.17
CA SER A 138 8.61 6.56 15.66
C SER A 138 7.14 6.66 15.24
N MET A 139 6.77 6.11 14.09
CA MET A 139 5.38 6.02 13.61
C MET A 139 4.54 5.08 14.46
N ASN A 140 5.02 3.88 14.76
CA ASN A 140 4.32 2.96 15.66
C ASN A 140 4.15 3.57 17.06
N ALA A 141 5.16 4.28 17.55
CA ALA A 141 5.10 5.01 18.81
C ALA A 141 4.08 6.16 18.75
N LEU A 142 4.06 6.92 17.66
CA LEU A 142 3.10 8.01 17.42
C LEU A 142 1.66 7.49 17.27
N ALA A 143 1.44 6.44 16.49
CA ALA A 143 0.14 5.79 16.34
C ALA A 143 -0.37 5.29 17.70
N SER A 144 0.50 4.70 18.50
CA SER A 144 0.19 4.28 19.88
C SER A 144 -0.15 5.48 20.78
N ALA A 145 0.57 6.60 20.63
CA ALA A 145 0.28 7.84 21.35
C ALA A 145 -1.07 8.46 20.93
N VAL A 146 -1.41 8.38 19.65
CA VAL A 146 -2.71 8.82 19.10
C VAL A 146 -3.84 7.99 19.68
N VAL A 147 -3.71 6.66 19.73
CA VAL A 147 -4.73 5.78 20.33
C VAL A 147 -4.88 6.07 21.83
N LYS A 148 -3.78 6.23 22.57
CA LYS A 148 -3.82 6.64 23.98
C LYS A 148 -4.55 7.98 24.16
N LEU A 149 -4.35 8.94 23.25
CA LEU A 149 -5.04 10.23 23.29
C LEU A 149 -6.55 10.09 23.04
N LEU A 150 -6.95 9.15 22.17
CA LEU A 150 -8.36 8.83 21.93
C LEU A 150 -9.01 8.12 23.13
N ASP A 151 -8.28 7.22 23.80
CA ASP A 151 -8.73 6.47 24.97
C ASP A 151 -8.83 7.32 26.24
N GLN A 152 -7.96 8.33 26.39
CA GLN A 152 -8.02 9.30 27.49
C GLN A 152 -9.25 10.24 27.44
N GLY A 153 -10.07 10.10 26.40
CA GLY A 153 -11.43 10.60 26.33
C GLY A 153 -11.69 11.42 25.07
N LYS A 154 -12.71 11.00 24.29
CA LYS A 154 -13.27 11.69 23.12
C LYS A 154 -13.80 13.12 23.40
N HIS A 155 -13.66 13.62 24.63
CA HIS A 155 -14.22 14.89 25.06
C HIS A 155 -13.36 16.09 24.62
N GLY A 156 -13.71 16.63 23.46
CA GLY A 156 -13.18 17.91 22.95
C GLY A 156 -12.41 17.81 21.64
N LEU A 157 -12.40 16.67 20.95
CA LEU A 157 -12.02 16.58 19.54
C LEU A 157 -13.28 16.63 18.68
N SER A 158 -13.19 17.14 17.45
CA SER A 158 -14.30 17.04 16.50
C SER A 158 -14.55 15.57 16.11
N GLU A 159 -15.78 15.23 15.72
CA GLU A 159 -16.11 13.88 15.24
C GLU A 159 -15.27 13.50 14.01
N GLU A 160 -14.99 14.49 13.14
CA GLU A 160 -14.11 14.34 11.98
C GLU A 160 -12.69 13.94 12.38
N LEU A 161 -12.12 14.63 13.35
CA LEU A 161 -10.77 14.39 13.84
C LEU A 161 -10.65 13.04 14.55
N THR A 162 -11.66 12.70 15.36
CA THR A 162 -11.73 11.39 16.05
C THR A 162 -11.78 10.25 15.05
N ARG A 163 -12.57 10.38 13.98
CA ARG A 163 -12.70 9.37 12.92
C ARG A 163 -11.39 9.18 12.16
N ARG A 164 -10.70 10.27 11.81
CA ARG A 164 -9.41 10.22 11.10
C ARG A 164 -8.28 9.65 11.95
N LEU A 165 -8.19 10.03 13.22
CA LEU A 165 -7.17 9.51 14.14
C LEU A 165 -7.39 8.03 14.46
N GLY A 166 -8.65 7.60 14.64
CA GLY A 166 -9.00 6.20 14.82
C GLY A 166 -8.59 5.36 13.61
N PHE A 167 -8.86 5.86 12.39
CA PHE A 167 -8.48 5.20 11.14
C PHE A 167 -6.96 4.92 11.06
N ILE A 168 -6.12 5.94 11.28
CA ILE A 168 -4.66 5.76 11.10
C ILE A 168 -4.03 4.95 12.26
N GLY A 169 -4.64 5.02 13.45
CA GLY A 169 -4.28 4.18 14.60
C GLY A 169 -4.62 2.71 14.38
N GLU A 170 -5.83 2.42 13.87
CA GLU A 170 -6.24 1.07 13.47
C GLU A 170 -5.34 0.53 12.35
N ASP A 171 -5.04 1.33 11.32
CA ASP A 171 -4.24 0.89 10.18
C ASP A 171 -2.81 0.47 10.55
N ASN A 172 -2.17 1.17 11.50
CA ASN A 172 -0.81 0.83 11.96
C ASN A 172 -0.77 -0.23 13.07
N ILE A 173 -1.73 -0.25 14.00
CA ILE A 173 -1.69 -1.13 15.19
C ILE A 173 -2.42 -2.47 14.95
N SER A 174 -3.50 -2.49 14.17
CA SER A 174 -4.30 -3.70 13.97
C SER A 174 -3.67 -4.72 13.01
N ASN A 175 -2.73 -4.27 12.16
CA ASN A 175 -2.08 -5.13 11.17
C ASN A 175 -0.91 -5.96 11.71
N ALA A 176 -0.56 -5.87 12.99
CA ALA A 176 0.58 -6.61 13.56
C ALA A 176 0.47 -8.13 13.31
N SER A 177 -0.73 -8.70 13.38
CA SER A 177 -0.95 -10.12 13.04
C SER A 177 -0.59 -10.42 11.59
N ALA A 178 -1.04 -9.59 10.64
CA ALA A 178 -0.75 -9.76 9.21
C ALA A 178 0.73 -9.59 8.90
N VAL A 179 1.39 -8.57 9.46
CA VAL A 179 2.84 -8.32 9.30
C VAL A 179 3.65 -9.52 9.81
N ASN A 180 3.36 -9.98 11.04
CA ASN A 180 4.03 -11.15 11.61
C ASN A 180 3.75 -12.42 10.80
N ASN A 181 2.53 -12.55 10.26
CA ASN A 181 2.18 -13.66 9.40
C ASN A 181 3.04 -13.65 8.14
N LEU A 182 3.06 -12.54 7.39
CA LEU A 182 3.83 -12.38 6.16
C LEU A 182 5.33 -12.63 6.39
N ALA A 183 5.92 -12.07 7.44
CA ALA A 183 7.34 -12.23 7.76
C ALA A 183 7.77 -13.69 8.01
N SER A 184 6.83 -14.60 8.29
CA SER A 184 7.10 -16.00 8.65
C SER A 184 6.28 -17.01 7.81
N MET A 185 5.54 -16.55 6.81
CA MET A 185 4.65 -17.41 6.01
C MET A 185 5.41 -18.12 4.89
N GLY A 186 6.36 -17.42 4.26
CA GLY A 186 7.14 -17.96 3.16
C GLY A 186 8.21 -18.94 3.62
N THR A 187 8.56 -19.89 2.77
CA THR A 187 9.80 -20.69 2.95
C THR A 187 11.03 -19.78 2.85
N ARG A 188 10.96 -18.77 1.97
CA ARG A 188 11.89 -17.65 1.88
C ARG A 188 11.15 -16.32 1.90
N ASN A 189 11.78 -15.29 2.47
CA ASN A 189 11.34 -13.90 2.39
C ASN A 189 12.35 -13.09 1.58
N ALA A 190 11.87 -12.22 0.70
CA ALA A 190 12.71 -11.27 -0.01
C ALA A 190 12.18 -9.84 0.20
N TYR A 191 13.12 -8.91 0.29
CA TYR A 191 12.89 -7.51 0.59
C TYR A 191 13.50 -6.67 -0.52
N ALA A 192 12.67 -6.09 -1.38
CA ALA A 192 13.12 -5.50 -2.63
C ALA A 192 12.98 -3.98 -2.66
N PHE A 193 13.86 -3.37 -3.46
CA PHE A 193 13.90 -1.95 -3.78
C PHE A 193 14.10 -1.76 -5.28
N PHE A 194 14.02 -0.53 -5.78
CA PHE A 194 14.24 -0.22 -7.19
C PHE A 194 15.53 -0.84 -7.72
N GLY A 195 15.41 -1.60 -8.81
CA GLY A 195 16.55 -2.25 -9.46
C GLY A 195 17.05 -3.52 -8.78
N SER A 196 16.35 -4.03 -7.76
CA SER A 196 16.61 -5.35 -7.21
C SER A 196 16.51 -6.44 -8.28
N GLU A 197 17.27 -7.52 -8.09
CA GLU A 197 17.24 -8.68 -8.98
C GLU A 197 15.86 -9.34 -9.01
N ASP A 198 15.60 -10.11 -10.07
CA ASP A 198 14.35 -10.84 -10.26
C ASP A 198 14.29 -12.07 -9.34
N VAL A 199 13.83 -11.85 -8.11
CA VAL A 199 13.65 -12.89 -7.09
C VAL A 199 12.54 -13.90 -7.42
N LEU A 200 11.73 -13.64 -8.45
CA LEU A 200 10.67 -14.53 -8.92
C LEU A 200 11.11 -15.42 -10.09
N ALA A 201 12.27 -15.18 -10.69
CA ALA A 201 12.74 -15.87 -11.90
C ALA A 201 12.76 -17.41 -11.75
N GLU A 202 13.14 -17.93 -10.58
CA GLU A 202 13.17 -19.37 -10.30
C GLU A 202 11.77 -19.99 -10.18
N LEU A 203 10.80 -19.21 -9.68
CA LEU A 203 9.41 -19.65 -9.51
C LEU A 203 8.61 -19.55 -10.81
N LEU A 204 8.96 -18.58 -11.66
CA LEU A 204 8.24 -18.22 -12.87
C LEU A 204 9.16 -18.28 -14.10
N PRO A 205 9.61 -19.47 -14.52
CA PRO A 205 10.50 -19.59 -15.68
C PRO A 205 9.88 -18.97 -16.93
N GLY A 206 10.63 -18.12 -17.64
CA GLY A 206 10.13 -17.43 -18.84
C GLY A 206 9.26 -16.20 -18.55
N VAL A 207 9.11 -15.81 -17.29
CA VAL A 207 8.59 -14.51 -16.85
C VAL A 207 9.76 -13.72 -16.30
N ARG A 208 9.92 -12.46 -16.74
CA ARG A 208 10.88 -11.52 -16.17
C ARG A 208 10.13 -10.52 -15.31
N THR A 209 10.58 -10.30 -14.09
CA THR A 209 10.01 -9.32 -13.17
C THR A 209 10.98 -8.17 -12.97
N HIS A 210 10.50 -6.95 -13.15
CA HIS A 210 11.24 -5.73 -12.83
C HIS A 210 10.71 -5.11 -11.55
N ILE A 211 11.60 -4.81 -10.61
CA ILE A 211 11.29 -4.04 -9.41
C ILE A 211 11.59 -2.56 -9.69
N LEU A 212 10.53 -1.78 -9.93
CA LEU A 212 10.59 -0.37 -10.28
C LEU A 212 10.34 0.56 -9.08
N GLY A 213 10.31 0.02 -7.87
CA GLY A 213 10.10 0.76 -6.63
C GLY A 213 9.91 -0.17 -5.43
N PRO A 214 10.00 0.36 -4.20
CA PRO A 214 10.36 1.74 -3.89
C PRO A 214 11.88 1.97 -3.99
N PRO A 215 12.36 3.21 -4.19
CA PRO A 215 13.77 3.51 -4.09
C PRO A 215 14.32 3.36 -2.66
N THR A 216 15.62 3.14 -2.54
CA THR A 216 16.34 3.28 -1.25
C THR A 216 16.49 4.76 -0.86
N VAL A 217 16.96 5.00 0.37
CA VAL A 217 17.24 6.36 0.86
C VAL A 217 18.34 7.03 0.01
N GLU A 218 19.39 6.26 -0.33
CA GLU A 218 20.51 6.75 -1.16
C GLU A 218 20.04 7.08 -2.58
N GLN A 219 19.28 6.17 -3.19
CA GLN A 219 18.68 6.36 -4.51
C GLN A 219 17.84 7.65 -4.53
N SER A 220 16.98 7.84 -3.54
CA SER A 220 16.14 9.04 -3.42
C SER A 220 16.94 10.34 -3.21
N ALA A 221 18.11 10.27 -2.54
CA ALA A 221 18.97 11.43 -2.31
C ALA A 221 19.59 12.01 -3.60
N SER A 222 19.77 11.18 -4.63
CA SER A 222 20.27 11.64 -5.94
C SER A 222 19.30 12.61 -6.65
N ILE A 223 17.98 12.42 -6.47
CA ILE A 223 16.93 13.27 -7.04
C ILE A 223 16.77 14.57 -6.25
N ARG A 224 16.97 14.53 -4.91
CA ARG A 224 16.91 15.73 -4.05
C ARG A 224 17.83 16.85 -4.53
N LYS A 225 19.01 16.52 -5.07
CA LYS A 225 19.95 17.51 -5.61
C LYS A 225 19.49 18.10 -6.94
N GLN A 226 18.83 17.31 -7.78
CA GLN A 226 18.36 17.73 -9.11
C GLN A 226 17.10 18.61 -9.06
N ARG A 227 16.28 18.51 -8.00
CA ARG A 227 14.98 19.20 -7.91
C ARG A 227 14.84 20.25 -6.80
N SER A 228 15.94 20.66 -6.18
CA SER A 228 16.01 21.75 -5.17
C SER A 228 15.51 23.14 -5.61
N ARG A 229 14.92 23.28 -6.80
CA ARG A 229 14.39 24.52 -7.38
C ARG A 229 12.91 24.48 -7.74
N ASP A 230 12.20 23.39 -7.42
CA ASP A 230 10.75 23.31 -7.66
C ASP A 230 9.97 23.68 -6.38
N PRO A 231 9.18 24.77 -6.35
CA PRO A 231 8.49 25.25 -5.14
C PRO A 231 7.41 24.29 -4.59
N ALA A 232 7.14 23.19 -5.28
CA ALA A 232 6.09 22.24 -4.94
C ALA A 232 6.54 21.06 -4.05
N GLU A 233 7.77 21.05 -3.52
CA GLU A 233 8.30 19.88 -2.81
C GLU A 233 7.93 19.83 -1.31
N PHE A 234 7.10 18.83 -0.98
CA PHE A 234 6.57 18.44 0.34
C PHE A 234 7.65 17.97 1.36
N TRP A 235 8.92 17.85 0.96
CA TRP A 235 10.02 17.32 1.77
C TRP A 235 10.48 18.22 2.92
N HIS A 236 10.07 19.49 2.95
CA HIS A 236 10.24 20.35 4.11
C HIS A 236 9.49 19.83 5.35
N LEU A 237 8.40 19.08 5.15
CA LEU A 237 7.62 18.49 6.24
C LEU A 237 8.39 17.34 6.91
N HIS A 238 9.16 16.57 6.15
CA HIS A 238 10.00 15.48 6.66
C HIS A 238 11.11 16.01 7.58
N ARG A 239 11.67 17.19 7.28
CA ARG A 239 12.62 17.88 8.17
C ARG A 239 11.94 18.38 9.45
N GLN A 240 10.75 18.96 9.37
CA GLN A 240 10.00 19.39 10.56
C GLN A 240 9.58 18.22 11.45
N LEU A 241 9.31 17.05 10.85
CA LEU A 241 8.98 15.81 11.57
C LEU A 241 10.20 15.14 12.22
N LEU A 242 11.36 15.17 11.57
CA LEU A 242 12.63 14.68 12.14
C LEU A 242 13.17 15.63 13.23
N ASP A 243 12.98 16.94 13.07
CA ASP A 243 13.32 17.96 14.08
C ASP A 243 12.31 17.96 15.25
N ALA A 244 11.07 17.55 15.02
CA ALA A 244 10.11 17.25 16.07
C ALA A 244 10.47 15.91 16.71
N GLN A 245 11.36 15.93 17.71
CA GLN A 245 11.52 14.82 18.64
C GLN A 245 10.16 14.50 19.28
N VAL A 246 9.37 13.62 18.67
CA VAL A 246 8.13 13.13 19.28
C VAL A 246 8.53 12.05 20.28
N ASN A 247 8.92 12.49 21.48
CA ASN A 247 9.03 11.60 22.62
C ASN A 247 7.63 11.03 22.91
N PRO A 248 7.50 9.71 23.15
CA PRO A 248 6.25 9.16 23.63
C PRO A 248 5.82 9.90 24.91
N PRO A 249 4.52 10.17 25.10
CA PRO A 249 4.01 11.06 26.14
C PRO A 249 4.24 10.57 27.59
N ASP A 250 4.84 9.39 27.78
CA ASP A 250 4.93 8.77 29.11
C ASP A 250 6.23 9.12 29.87
N ASP A 251 7.30 9.62 29.21
CA ASP A 251 8.58 9.92 29.90
C ASP A 251 9.09 11.37 29.75
N ASP A 252 8.40 12.23 28.98
CA ASP A 252 8.75 13.64 28.87
C ASP A 252 7.74 14.47 29.69
N PRO A 253 8.13 15.07 30.82
CA PRO A 253 7.25 15.91 31.63
C PRO A 253 6.84 17.22 30.90
N GLY A 254 7.24 17.35 29.63
CA GLY A 254 7.03 18.51 28.79
C GLY A 254 8.00 19.61 29.17
N PRO A 255 8.01 20.72 28.41
CA PRO A 255 8.90 21.86 28.67
C PRO A 255 8.66 22.54 30.05
N PHE A 256 7.70 22.05 30.84
CA PHE A 256 7.20 22.64 32.07
C PHE A 256 6.96 21.56 33.15
N ALA A 257 7.96 20.73 33.41
CA ALA A 257 7.89 19.60 34.32
C ALA A 257 7.39 19.92 35.75
N ASP A 258 7.65 21.14 36.22
CA ASP A 258 7.34 21.59 37.58
C ASP A 258 5.99 22.33 37.70
N TYR A 259 5.17 22.36 36.63
CA TYR A 259 3.90 23.09 36.66
C TYR A 259 2.74 22.20 37.11
N PRO A 260 1.83 22.71 37.97
CA PRO A 260 0.67 21.94 38.44
C PRO A 260 -0.28 21.61 37.28
N ALA A 261 -0.37 20.34 36.93
CA ALA A 261 -1.34 19.84 35.95
C ALA A 261 -2.71 19.59 36.60
N MET A 262 -3.79 20.03 35.95
CA MET A 262 -5.17 19.82 36.41
C MET A 262 -6.00 19.13 35.33
N ARG A 263 -6.76 18.10 35.70
CA ARG A 263 -7.70 17.43 34.78
C ARG A 263 -8.70 18.45 34.21
N GLY A 264 -8.98 18.39 32.92
CA GLY A 264 -9.84 19.35 32.23
C GLY A 264 -11.25 19.51 32.83
N SER A 265 -11.80 18.44 33.43
CA SER A 265 -13.08 18.48 34.15
C SER A 265 -13.04 19.27 35.46
N LYS A 266 -11.85 19.41 36.07
CA LYS A 266 -11.63 20.19 37.29
C LYS A 266 -11.31 21.66 37.02
N LEU A 267 -11.15 22.05 35.75
CA LEU A 267 -10.94 23.46 35.38
C LEU A 267 -12.21 24.30 35.62
N PRO A 268 -12.06 25.57 36.06
CA PRO A 268 -13.15 26.52 36.12
C PRO A 268 -13.90 26.61 34.79
N MET A 269 -15.23 26.76 34.84
CA MET A 269 -16.08 26.82 33.63
C MET A 269 -15.59 27.84 32.60
N SER A 270 -15.12 29.01 33.06
CA SER A 270 -14.57 30.08 32.24
C SER A 270 -13.27 29.72 31.50
N SER A 271 -12.53 28.71 31.96
CA SER A 271 -11.26 28.26 31.38
C SER A 271 -11.39 26.99 30.52
N ARG A 272 -12.53 26.29 30.61
CA ARG A 272 -12.76 25.04 29.87
C ARG A 272 -12.71 25.21 28.36
N TRP A 273 -13.08 26.39 27.83
CA TRP A 273 -13.03 26.67 26.39
C TRP A 273 -11.60 26.74 25.85
N ILE A 274 -10.65 27.31 26.62
CA ILE A 274 -9.23 27.38 26.25
C ILE A 274 -8.64 25.97 26.26
N ALA A 275 -8.90 25.20 27.31
CA ALA A 275 -8.44 23.83 27.39
C ALA A 275 -8.99 22.96 26.25
N ARG A 276 -10.23 23.20 25.80
CA ARG A 276 -10.77 22.57 24.59
C ARG A 276 -10.00 22.99 23.34
N ARG A 277 -9.78 24.29 23.12
CA ARG A 277 -9.04 24.80 21.95
C ARG A 277 -7.59 24.31 21.88
N VAL A 278 -6.90 24.21 23.02
CA VAL A 278 -5.55 23.65 23.09
C VAL A 278 -5.54 22.16 22.73
N ARG A 279 -6.56 21.39 23.16
CA ARG A 279 -6.73 19.99 22.76
C ARG A 279 -7.05 19.84 21.27
N GLU A 280 -7.94 20.67 20.74
CA GLU A 280 -8.26 20.71 19.30
C GLU A 280 -7.00 20.98 18.46
N ALA A 281 -6.22 22.02 18.82
CA ALA A 281 -4.99 22.38 18.12
C ALA A 281 -3.91 21.26 18.19
N ARG A 282 -3.72 20.62 19.36
CA ARG A 282 -2.82 19.46 19.47
C ARG A 282 -3.30 18.30 18.60
N GLY A 283 -4.60 18.02 18.59
CA GLY A 283 -5.18 16.98 17.76
C GLY A 283 -4.99 17.25 16.26
N GLU A 284 -5.16 18.50 15.81
CA GLU A 284 -4.89 18.90 14.43
C GLU A 284 -3.41 18.76 14.05
N GLN A 285 -2.48 19.16 14.93
CA GLN A 285 -1.04 18.96 14.73
C GLN A 285 -0.68 17.48 14.61
N LEU A 286 -1.17 16.64 15.53
CA LEU A 286 -0.96 15.20 15.45
C LEU A 286 -1.54 14.61 14.17
N LEU A 287 -2.75 15.03 13.78
CA LEU A 287 -3.35 14.59 12.52
C LEU A 287 -2.47 14.94 11.32
N GLN A 288 -1.88 16.14 11.27
CA GLN A 288 -0.97 16.52 10.18
C GLN A 288 0.27 15.63 10.11
N ILE A 289 0.88 15.37 11.26
CA ILE A 289 2.05 14.48 11.39
C ILE A 289 1.69 13.08 10.91
N VAL A 290 0.61 12.51 11.44
CA VAL A 290 0.17 11.16 11.12
C VAL A 290 -0.24 11.03 9.65
N THR A 291 -0.98 12.01 9.11
CA THR A 291 -1.36 12.06 7.68
C THR A 291 -0.13 12.14 6.78
N ALA A 292 0.90 12.88 7.19
CA ALA A 292 2.13 12.96 6.42
C ALA A 292 2.88 11.63 6.40
N LEU A 293 2.91 10.92 7.53
CA LEU A 293 3.56 9.63 7.65
C LEU A 293 2.81 8.53 6.87
N ASP A 294 1.49 8.48 6.98
CA ASP A 294 0.60 7.65 6.17
C ASP A 294 0.83 7.85 4.65
N LYS A 295 0.90 9.11 4.20
CA LYS A 295 1.26 9.42 2.81
C LYS A 295 2.63 8.88 2.40
N GLN A 296 3.61 8.92 3.29
CA GLN A 296 4.95 8.40 3.02
C GLN A 296 4.96 6.86 2.88
N MET A 297 4.11 6.14 3.61
CA MET A 297 4.00 4.68 3.50
C MET A 297 3.56 4.22 2.12
N ASN A 298 2.68 4.99 1.46
CA ASN A 298 2.30 4.69 0.07
C ASN A 298 3.50 4.72 -0.89
N ASN A 299 4.51 5.57 -0.62
CA ASN A 299 5.72 5.61 -1.42
C ASN A 299 6.75 4.52 -1.09
N THR A 300 6.46 3.67 -0.10
CA THR A 300 7.22 2.43 0.10
C THR A 300 6.63 1.27 -0.70
N SER A 301 5.58 1.48 -1.50
CA SER A 301 5.00 0.41 -2.30
C SER A 301 5.97 -0.17 -3.33
N LEU A 302 5.98 -1.49 -3.46
CA LEU A 302 6.57 -2.17 -4.60
C LEU A 302 5.86 -1.74 -5.90
N ILE A 303 6.66 -1.43 -6.92
CA ILE A 303 6.17 -1.28 -8.30
C ILE A 303 6.72 -2.45 -9.09
N LEU A 304 5.86 -3.39 -9.47
CA LEU A 304 6.23 -4.58 -10.21
C LEU A 304 5.80 -4.47 -11.67
N LEU A 305 6.71 -4.83 -12.58
CA LEU A 305 6.38 -5.05 -13.98
C LEU A 305 6.74 -6.48 -14.36
N PHE A 306 5.75 -7.27 -14.76
CA PHE A 306 5.96 -8.61 -15.32
C PHE A 306 6.04 -8.52 -16.84
N GLU A 307 7.12 -9.03 -17.41
CA GLU A 307 7.27 -9.28 -18.83
C GLU A 307 7.16 -10.78 -19.11
N VAL A 308 6.17 -11.18 -19.92
CA VAL A 308 5.92 -12.58 -20.27
C VAL A 308 5.47 -12.66 -21.72
N ALA A 309 6.20 -13.42 -22.54
CA ALA A 309 5.88 -13.63 -23.95
C ALA A 309 5.54 -12.32 -24.72
N GLY A 310 6.29 -11.25 -24.46
CA GLY A 310 6.08 -9.94 -25.09
C GLY A 310 4.94 -9.09 -24.52
N LYS A 311 4.23 -9.58 -23.50
CA LYS A 311 3.22 -8.84 -22.74
C LYS A 311 3.81 -8.23 -21.48
N LYS A 312 3.33 -7.04 -21.12
CA LYS A 312 3.79 -6.25 -19.98
C LYS A 312 2.65 -5.94 -19.01
N LEU A 313 2.77 -6.38 -17.76
CA LEU A 313 1.73 -6.20 -16.73
C LEU A 313 2.29 -5.42 -15.54
N LEU A 314 1.73 -4.23 -15.30
CA LEU A 314 2.19 -3.27 -14.31
C LEU A 314 1.29 -3.30 -13.07
N PHE A 315 1.91 -3.55 -11.91
CA PHE A 315 1.30 -3.54 -10.58
C PHE A 315 2.04 -2.54 -9.68
N PRO A 316 1.57 -1.30 -9.55
CA PRO A 316 2.30 -0.25 -8.85
C PRO A 316 2.05 -0.16 -7.34
N GLY A 317 1.22 -1.06 -6.79
CA GLY A 317 0.69 -0.89 -5.42
C GLY A 317 0.05 0.48 -5.25
N ASP A 318 0.47 1.19 -4.21
CA ASP A 318 -0.01 2.53 -3.86
C ASP A 318 1.02 3.64 -4.11
N ALA A 319 2.05 3.32 -4.91
CA ALA A 319 3.11 4.24 -5.25
C ALA A 319 2.56 5.60 -5.72
N GLN A 320 2.98 6.66 -5.03
CA GLN A 320 2.62 8.04 -5.36
C GLN A 320 3.75 8.73 -6.11
N ILE A 321 3.63 10.05 -6.26
CA ILE A 321 4.48 10.85 -7.13
C ILE A 321 5.97 10.74 -6.75
N GLU A 322 6.33 10.54 -5.49
CA GLU A 322 7.72 10.45 -5.06
C GLU A 322 8.38 9.15 -5.55
N ASN A 323 7.71 8.01 -5.34
CA ASN A 323 8.18 6.71 -5.83
C ASN A 323 8.22 6.71 -7.38
N TRP A 324 7.15 7.19 -8.02
CA TRP A 324 7.12 7.34 -9.48
C TRP A 324 8.15 8.32 -10.03
N SER A 325 8.44 9.42 -9.33
CA SER A 325 9.44 10.40 -9.79
C SER A 325 10.82 9.76 -9.88
N TYR A 326 11.14 8.84 -8.97
CA TYR A 326 12.37 8.07 -9.08
C TYR A 326 12.37 7.13 -10.27
N ALA A 327 11.36 6.27 -10.39
CA ALA A 327 11.25 5.33 -11.50
C ALA A 327 11.26 6.04 -12.87
N LEU A 328 10.44 7.08 -13.02
CA LEU A 328 10.29 7.85 -14.26
C LEU A 328 11.43 8.82 -14.53
N SER A 329 12.39 9.01 -13.61
CA SER A 329 13.62 9.75 -13.92
C SER A 329 14.51 8.99 -14.91
N HIS A 330 14.40 7.66 -14.93
CA HIS A 330 15.17 6.74 -15.76
C HIS A 330 14.54 6.60 -17.17
N PRO A 331 15.24 7.02 -18.26
CA PRO A 331 14.68 6.98 -19.61
C PRO A 331 14.31 5.57 -20.12
N ASP A 332 15.12 4.59 -19.78
CA ASP A 332 14.93 3.16 -20.07
C ASP A 332 13.67 2.62 -19.39
N ILE A 333 13.38 3.03 -18.15
CA ILE A 333 12.14 2.66 -17.46
C ILE A 333 10.92 3.30 -18.14
N ARG A 334 11.01 4.57 -18.58
CA ARG A 334 9.91 5.20 -19.34
C ARG A 334 9.63 4.46 -20.65
N GLN A 335 10.69 4.04 -21.36
CA GLN A 335 10.55 3.25 -22.59
C GLN A 335 9.95 1.87 -22.30
N LEU A 336 10.39 1.22 -21.22
CA LEU A 336 9.88 -0.07 -20.78
C LEU A 336 8.37 -0.03 -20.52
N LEU A 337 7.92 0.99 -19.78
CA LEU A 337 6.52 1.21 -19.40
C LEU A 337 5.62 1.66 -20.55
N ALA A 338 6.17 2.13 -21.67
CA ALA A 338 5.36 2.67 -22.77
C ALA A 338 4.44 1.61 -23.41
N ASP A 339 4.86 0.34 -23.43
CA ASP A 339 4.13 -0.75 -24.07
C ASP A 339 3.39 -1.67 -23.10
N VAL A 340 3.03 -1.18 -21.92
CA VAL A 340 2.22 -1.91 -20.93
C VAL A 340 0.89 -2.38 -21.54
N ASP A 341 0.57 -3.66 -21.39
CA ASP A 341 -0.69 -4.28 -21.82
C ASP A 341 -1.75 -4.23 -20.71
N LEU A 342 -1.34 -4.46 -19.46
CA LEU A 342 -2.20 -4.41 -18.29
C LEU A 342 -1.67 -3.43 -17.25
N TYR A 343 -2.52 -2.51 -16.81
CA TYR A 343 -2.25 -1.57 -15.74
C TYR A 343 -3.21 -1.79 -14.56
N LYS A 344 -2.71 -2.28 -13.42
CA LYS A 344 -3.44 -2.17 -12.16
C LYS A 344 -3.42 -0.71 -11.73
N VAL A 345 -4.60 -0.11 -11.58
CA VAL A 345 -4.74 1.30 -11.20
C VAL A 345 -4.15 1.51 -9.80
N GLY A 346 -3.14 2.37 -9.69
CA GLY A 346 -2.45 2.60 -8.41
C GLY A 346 -3.33 3.26 -7.36
N HIS A 347 -3.12 2.90 -6.08
CA HIS A 347 -3.74 3.54 -4.91
C HIS A 347 -5.24 3.75 -5.05
N HIS A 348 -5.97 2.69 -5.42
CA HIS A 348 -7.43 2.71 -5.52
C HIS A 348 -7.97 3.83 -6.44
N GLY A 349 -7.14 4.34 -7.36
CA GLY A 349 -7.47 5.47 -8.22
C GLY A 349 -7.39 6.84 -7.54
N SER A 350 -6.51 7.00 -6.54
CA SER A 350 -6.19 8.27 -5.88
C SER A 350 -5.46 9.26 -6.81
N LEU A 351 -5.51 10.55 -6.47
CA LEU A 351 -5.04 11.65 -7.32
C LEU A 351 -3.56 11.53 -7.73
N ASN A 352 -2.71 11.02 -6.83
CA ASN A 352 -1.26 11.09 -6.98
C ASN A 352 -0.60 9.78 -7.41
N ALA A 353 -1.38 8.72 -7.63
CA ALA A 353 -0.86 7.38 -7.92
C ALA A 353 -0.82 7.03 -9.41
N THR A 354 -1.53 7.78 -10.25
CA THR A 354 -1.41 7.71 -11.73
C THR A 354 -0.90 9.05 -12.27
N PRO A 355 0.42 9.34 -12.20
CA PRO A 355 0.95 10.60 -12.71
C PRO A 355 0.62 10.80 -14.19
N LYS A 356 0.36 12.04 -14.61
CA LYS A 356 0.10 12.36 -16.02
C LYS A 356 1.26 11.96 -16.95
N SER A 357 2.49 12.00 -16.45
CA SER A 357 3.69 11.53 -17.16
C SER A 357 3.68 10.03 -17.40
N LEU A 358 3.19 9.23 -16.45
CA LEU A 358 2.99 7.80 -16.60
C LEU A 358 1.85 7.53 -17.59
N TRP A 359 0.66 8.07 -17.31
CA TRP A 359 -0.52 7.85 -18.14
C TRP A 359 -0.33 8.33 -19.58
N GLY A 360 0.34 9.46 -19.76
CA GLY A 360 0.69 10.03 -21.06
C GLY A 360 1.71 9.20 -21.84
N GLY A 361 2.49 8.37 -21.17
CA GLY A 361 3.53 7.53 -21.78
C GLY A 361 3.03 6.19 -22.33
N PHE A 362 1.82 5.76 -21.99
CA PHE A 362 1.27 4.49 -22.49
C PHE A 362 0.85 4.59 -23.97
N ASN A 363 1.56 3.86 -24.83
CA ASN A 363 1.32 3.80 -26.27
C ASN A 363 0.00 3.09 -26.63
N LYS A 364 -0.38 2.09 -25.83
CA LYS A 364 -1.58 1.27 -26.03
C LYS A 364 -2.86 1.94 -25.51
N ARG A 365 -2.74 3.13 -24.93
CA ARG A 365 -3.87 3.96 -24.53
C ARG A 365 -4.59 4.50 -25.77
N GLY A 366 -5.91 4.38 -25.81
CA GLY A 366 -6.69 4.89 -26.92
C GLY A 366 -8.19 4.63 -26.78
N LYS A 367 -8.95 5.11 -27.76
CA LYS A 367 -10.41 4.91 -27.81
C LYS A 367 -10.73 3.44 -28.13
N ALA A 368 -11.99 3.05 -27.94
CA ALA A 368 -12.49 1.75 -28.40
C ALA A 368 -12.09 1.51 -29.89
N GLY A 369 -11.61 0.30 -30.18
CA GLY A 369 -11.07 -0.07 -31.50
C GLY A 369 -9.57 0.18 -31.69
N THR A 370 -8.86 0.74 -30.70
CA THR A 370 -7.39 0.79 -30.69
C THR A 370 -6.83 -0.64 -30.66
N ALA A 371 -5.89 -0.96 -31.55
CA ALA A 371 -5.27 -2.28 -31.56
C ALA A 371 -4.46 -2.52 -30.28
N GLN A 372 -4.63 -3.69 -29.67
CA GLN A 372 -3.97 -4.06 -28.39
C GLN A 372 -4.19 -2.98 -27.31
N ARG A 373 -5.43 -2.47 -27.24
CA ARG A 373 -5.80 -1.42 -26.29
C ARG A 373 -5.41 -1.83 -24.87
N LEU A 374 -4.84 -0.88 -24.14
CA LEU A 374 -4.47 -1.04 -22.73
C LEU A 374 -5.66 -1.57 -21.92
N THR A 375 -5.43 -2.61 -21.12
CA THR A 375 -6.37 -3.07 -20.10
C THR A 375 -6.03 -2.39 -18.77
N SER A 376 -6.99 -1.73 -18.15
CA SER A 376 -6.85 -1.17 -16.81
C SER A 376 -7.71 -1.94 -15.84
N VAL A 377 -7.16 -2.36 -14.70
CA VAL A 377 -7.89 -3.11 -13.68
C VAL A 377 -7.89 -2.33 -12.37
N LEU A 378 -9.06 -2.20 -11.76
CA LEU A 378 -9.25 -1.51 -10.49
C LEU A 378 -10.00 -2.42 -9.52
N SER A 379 -9.38 -2.77 -8.40
CA SER A 379 -10.10 -3.38 -7.29
C SER A 379 -10.30 -2.34 -6.19
N THR A 380 -11.49 -1.73 -6.13
CA THR A 380 -11.90 -0.90 -4.99
C THR A 380 -13.37 -0.51 -5.12
N MET A 381 -14.05 -0.36 -3.99
CA MET A 381 -15.35 0.32 -3.91
C MET A 381 -15.17 1.85 -3.81
N PRO A 382 -16.06 2.66 -4.41
CA PRO A 382 -16.08 4.10 -4.24
C PRO A 382 -16.67 4.50 -2.88
N GLY A 383 -16.50 5.78 -2.52
CA GLY A 383 -17.23 6.42 -1.41
C GLY A 383 -16.71 6.09 -0.01
N LYS A 384 -15.63 5.30 0.12
CA LYS A 384 -14.94 5.09 1.38
C LYS A 384 -14.09 6.30 1.78
N HIS A 385 -13.38 6.89 0.83
CA HIS A 385 -12.46 8.01 1.06
C HIS A 385 -12.81 9.25 0.22
N GLY A 386 -12.50 10.41 0.82
CA GLY A 386 -12.69 11.72 0.20
C GLY A 386 -14.14 12.17 0.10
N ASN A 387 -14.34 13.34 -0.48
CA ASN A 387 -15.65 13.92 -0.72
C ASN A 387 -15.78 14.31 -2.20
N PRO A 388 -16.80 13.77 -2.93
CA PRO A 388 -17.04 14.10 -4.33
C PRO A 388 -17.30 15.58 -4.59
N GLU A 389 -17.95 16.29 -3.67
CA GLU A 389 -18.22 17.73 -3.77
C GLU A 389 -16.94 18.55 -3.64
N ALA A 390 -16.02 18.10 -2.80
CA ALA A 390 -14.70 18.72 -2.64
C ALA A 390 -13.70 18.27 -3.72
N GLY A 391 -14.11 17.36 -4.62
CA GLY A 391 -13.20 16.77 -5.60
C GLY A 391 -12.00 16.10 -4.93
N THR A 392 -12.24 15.29 -3.89
CA THR A 392 -11.19 14.50 -3.20
C THR A 392 -11.53 13.02 -3.08
N GLU A 393 -12.66 12.59 -3.65
CA GLU A 393 -13.16 11.22 -3.63
C GLU A 393 -12.17 10.21 -4.23
N VAL A 394 -12.11 9.02 -3.66
CA VAL A 394 -11.34 7.88 -4.17
C VAL A 394 -12.31 6.73 -4.47
N PRO A 395 -12.26 6.14 -5.68
CA PRO A 395 -11.49 6.57 -6.85
C PRO A 395 -11.88 7.97 -7.37
N ARG A 396 -10.93 8.68 -7.97
CA ARG A 396 -11.18 10.00 -8.58
C ARG A 396 -12.11 9.84 -9.80
N ARG A 397 -13.27 10.52 -9.84
CA ARG A 397 -14.16 10.47 -11.02
C ARG A 397 -13.47 10.87 -12.33
N PRO A 398 -12.66 11.94 -12.40
CA PRO A 398 -11.96 12.28 -13.64
C PRO A 398 -10.97 11.22 -14.10
N LEU A 399 -10.38 10.46 -13.17
CA LEU A 399 -9.50 9.34 -13.51
C LEU A 399 -10.31 8.19 -14.09
N LEU A 400 -11.42 7.80 -13.45
CA LEU A 400 -12.30 6.74 -13.98
C LEU A 400 -12.83 7.06 -15.38
N GLU A 401 -13.23 8.31 -15.61
CA GLU A 401 -13.67 8.79 -16.93
C GLU A 401 -12.56 8.66 -17.98
N ALA A 402 -11.34 9.06 -17.64
CA ALA A 402 -10.18 8.92 -18.53
C ALA A 402 -9.88 7.44 -18.80
N LEU A 403 -9.81 6.61 -17.75
CA LEU A 403 -9.58 5.17 -17.86
C LEU A 403 -10.62 4.50 -18.76
N GLY A 404 -11.91 4.74 -18.56
CA GLY A 404 -12.96 4.14 -19.39
C GLY A 404 -12.90 4.59 -20.85
N LYS A 405 -12.57 5.86 -21.10
CA LYS A 405 -12.45 6.40 -22.46
C LYS A 405 -11.21 5.91 -23.19
N GLU A 406 -10.10 5.73 -22.46
CA GLU A 406 -8.76 5.58 -23.03
C GLU A 406 -8.14 4.18 -22.77
N SER A 407 -8.85 3.28 -22.11
CA SER A 407 -8.46 1.88 -21.87
C SER A 407 -9.69 0.96 -21.75
N GLU A 408 -9.47 -0.35 -21.77
CA GLU A 408 -10.47 -1.35 -21.37
C GLU A 408 -10.47 -1.43 -19.85
N LEU A 409 -11.40 -0.71 -19.22
CA LEU A 409 -11.49 -0.61 -17.76
C LEU A 409 -12.31 -1.77 -17.19
N HIS A 410 -11.67 -2.53 -16.31
CA HIS A 410 -12.26 -3.59 -15.50
C HIS A 410 -12.28 -3.12 -14.04
N SER A 411 -13.42 -3.28 -13.37
CA SER A 411 -13.64 -2.77 -12.01
C SER A 411 -14.46 -3.75 -11.20
N THR A 412 -13.92 -4.12 -10.04
CA THR A 412 -14.61 -5.06 -9.15
C THR A 412 -15.89 -4.47 -8.53
N ASP A 413 -16.04 -3.14 -8.50
CA ASP A 413 -17.23 -2.44 -8.01
C ASP A 413 -18.49 -2.74 -8.84
N GLY A 414 -18.31 -3.02 -10.14
CA GLY A 414 -19.41 -3.33 -11.06
C GLY A 414 -19.85 -4.79 -11.03
N LEU A 415 -19.26 -5.63 -10.17
CA LEU A 415 -19.59 -7.05 -10.10
C LEU A 415 -20.97 -7.30 -9.51
N GLU A 416 -21.63 -8.34 -10.02
CA GLU A 416 -22.92 -8.79 -9.51
C GLU A 416 -22.86 -9.14 -8.01
N PRO A 417 -23.95 -8.93 -7.25
CA PRO A 417 -23.99 -9.29 -5.84
C PRO A 417 -23.60 -10.75 -5.59
N GLY A 418 -22.59 -10.96 -4.75
CA GLY A 418 -22.08 -12.29 -4.41
C GLY A 418 -20.93 -12.79 -5.28
N ALA A 419 -20.65 -12.17 -6.43
CA ALA A 419 -19.44 -12.45 -7.19
C ALA A 419 -18.19 -12.06 -6.36
N LEU A 420 -17.18 -12.93 -6.37
CA LEU A 420 -15.95 -12.73 -5.61
C LEU A 420 -14.87 -12.00 -6.40
N TYR A 421 -14.83 -12.18 -7.72
CA TYR A 421 -13.76 -11.67 -8.57
C TYR A 421 -14.23 -11.42 -10.00
N GLU A 422 -13.43 -10.62 -10.71
CA GLU A 422 -13.41 -10.52 -12.17
C GLU A 422 -12.22 -11.33 -12.71
N GLU A 423 -12.42 -12.04 -13.82
CA GLU A 423 -11.40 -12.89 -14.46
C GLU A 423 -10.99 -12.32 -15.82
N LEU A 424 -9.69 -12.14 -16.02
CA LEU A 424 -9.10 -11.67 -17.27
C LEU A 424 -8.08 -12.68 -17.77
N GLU A 425 -8.17 -13.07 -19.05
CA GLU A 425 -7.28 -14.04 -19.67
C GLU A 425 -6.41 -13.41 -20.75
N PHE A 426 -5.11 -13.69 -20.69
CA PHE A 426 -4.10 -13.26 -21.66
C PHE A 426 -3.46 -14.50 -22.27
N SER A 427 -3.74 -14.76 -23.54
CA SER A 427 -3.07 -15.80 -24.32
C SER A 427 -1.79 -15.27 -24.94
N PHE A 428 -0.76 -16.11 -25.01
CA PHE A 428 0.56 -15.78 -25.53
C PHE A 428 0.88 -16.50 -26.83
#